data_AF-A0A918S7N2-F1
#
_entry.id   AF-A0A918S7N2-F1
#
_cell.length_a   1.000
_cell.length_b   1.000
_cell.length_c   1.000
_cell.angle_alpha   90.00
_cell.angle_beta   90.00
_cell.angle_gamma   90.00
#
_symmetry.space_group_name_H-M   'P 1'
#
loop_
_entity.id
_entity.type
_entity.pdbx_description
1 polymer ?
#
loop_
_entity_poly.entity_id
_entity_poly.type
_entity_poly.pdbx_seq_one_letter_code
_entity_poly.pdbx_strand_id
1 'polypeptide(L)'
;MLKAIARRLPYISRLIAQRNALAAETRTLADVIAARDAEIGAIHSELSANRLIRTDYPYRPKPRPLPETSGGRELLRRFDAARPAIADVIEGILGHVEALRRIPLEADTGPCWRNNWFPAFDAATLYSLIANKRPRRYVEIGSGYSTRFAARAISDLGLDTEIIAIDPQPRADVEALCTELHLTGLEDFDPGFWQGVGPEDIVFLDSSHRAFQNSDVTVFFLEILPALPPGTLYGLHDICLPEDYPEQWLDRFYNEQYLLAAFLLGGGDDIVLPAHWASQQPDLHKKLAPLWSSEALLGAETHGGGFWMRRRRYDSDSNA
;
A
#
# COMPACT_ATOMS: atom_id res chain seq x y z
N MET A 1 34.93 62.13 -7.30
CA MET A 1 35.94 62.02 -8.37
C MET A 1 37.05 61.01 -8.05
N LEU A 2 37.75 61.12 -6.90
CA LEU A 2 38.83 60.21 -6.48
C LEU A 2 38.47 58.71 -6.41
N LYS A 3 37.30 58.34 -5.85
CA LYS A 3 36.84 56.94 -5.81
C LYS A 3 36.63 56.31 -7.20
N ALA A 4 36.25 57.10 -8.20
CA ALA A 4 36.01 56.62 -9.56
C ALA A 4 37.33 56.42 -10.33
N ILE A 5 38.33 57.27 -10.06
CA ILE A 5 39.68 57.16 -10.64
C ILE A 5 40.43 55.98 -10.01
N ALA A 6 40.36 55.84 -8.68
CA ALA A 6 40.97 54.71 -7.95
C ALA A 6 40.44 53.34 -8.43
N ARG A 7 39.15 53.25 -8.77
CA ARG A 7 38.54 52.01 -9.33
C ARG A 7 39.03 51.62 -10.73
N ARG A 8 39.74 52.51 -11.44
CA ARG A 8 40.34 52.25 -12.76
C ARG A 8 41.80 51.77 -12.66
N LEU A 9 42.41 51.79 -11.47
CA LEU A 9 43.72 51.18 -11.25
C LEU A 9 43.55 49.66 -11.21
N PRO A 10 44.25 48.89 -12.09
CA PRO A 10 44.03 47.44 -12.25
C PRO A 10 44.09 46.65 -10.95
N TYR A 11 44.99 47.02 -10.04
CA TYR A 11 45.13 46.41 -8.73
C TYR A 11 43.88 46.60 -7.84
N ILE A 12 43.34 47.82 -7.78
CA ILE A 12 42.15 48.14 -6.99
C ILE A 12 40.91 47.47 -7.61
N SER A 13 40.79 47.44 -8.93
CA SER A 13 39.71 46.72 -9.62
C SER A 13 39.72 45.23 -9.30
N ARG A 14 40.91 44.60 -9.29
CA ARG A 14 41.10 43.18 -8.93
C ARG A 14 40.69 42.91 -7.48
N LEU A 15 41.10 43.75 -6.54
CA LEU A 15 40.71 43.62 -5.12
C LEU A 15 39.19 43.76 -4.92
N ILE A 16 38.54 44.68 -5.65
CA ILE A 16 37.08 44.86 -5.60
C ILE A 16 36.37 43.62 -6.17
N ALA A 17 36.85 43.07 -7.29
CA ALA A 17 36.30 41.84 -7.87
C ALA A 17 36.46 40.65 -6.92
N GLN A 18 37.63 40.48 -6.31
CA GLN A 18 37.88 39.43 -5.30
C GLN A 18 36.97 39.59 -4.07
N ARG A 19 36.82 40.82 -3.54
CA ARG A 19 35.91 41.09 -2.43
C ARG A 19 34.45 40.75 -2.79
N ASN A 20 34.00 41.14 -3.99
CA ASN A 20 32.65 40.84 -4.44
C ASN A 20 32.42 39.34 -4.62
N ALA A 21 33.40 38.62 -5.16
CA ALA A 21 33.36 37.15 -5.27
C ALA A 21 33.29 36.49 -3.89
N LEU A 22 34.15 36.91 -2.95
CA LEU A 22 34.13 36.40 -1.58
C LEU A 22 32.82 36.71 -0.85
N ALA A 23 32.25 37.90 -1.06
CA ALA A 23 30.95 38.27 -0.49
C ALA A 23 29.80 37.43 -1.07
N ALA A 24 29.85 37.09 -2.37
CA ALA A 24 28.89 36.19 -2.99
C ALA A 24 29.02 34.77 -2.43
N GLU A 25 30.25 34.25 -2.31
CA GLU A 25 30.54 32.94 -1.70
C GLU A 25 30.06 32.88 -0.24
N THR A 26 30.31 33.94 0.54
CA THR A 26 29.83 34.04 1.92
C THR A 26 28.30 33.99 2.01
N ARG A 27 27.60 34.60 1.05
CA ARG A 27 26.13 34.55 0.99
C ARG A 27 25.65 33.13 0.68
N THR A 28 26.24 32.48 -0.33
CA THR A 28 25.93 31.07 -0.65
C THR A 28 26.16 30.15 0.55
N LEU A 29 27.27 30.32 1.27
CA LEU A 29 27.55 29.55 2.49
C LEU A 29 26.52 29.83 3.58
N ALA A 30 26.10 31.07 3.77
CA ALA A 30 25.06 31.42 4.74
C ALA A 30 23.72 30.74 4.40
N ASP A 31 23.34 30.69 3.12
CA ASP A 31 22.13 30.02 2.67
C ASP A 31 22.20 28.50 2.91
N VAL A 32 23.36 27.87 2.67
CA VAL A 32 23.59 26.44 2.97
C VAL A 32 23.50 26.16 4.47
N ILE A 33 24.13 27.00 5.30
CA ILE A 33 24.08 26.86 6.76
C ILE A 33 22.63 26.98 7.24
N ALA A 34 21.89 28.00 6.79
CA ALA A 34 20.49 28.19 7.17
C ALA A 34 19.62 26.98 6.78
N ALA A 35 19.85 26.39 5.61
CA ALA A 35 19.14 25.19 5.18
C ALA A 35 19.47 23.96 6.06
N ARG A 36 20.74 23.80 6.45
CA ARG A 36 21.16 22.71 7.36
C ARG A 36 20.63 22.90 8.78
N ASP A 37 20.63 24.13 9.30
CA ASP A 37 20.09 24.44 10.62
C ASP A 37 18.58 24.15 10.68
N ALA A 38 17.85 24.45 9.60
CA ALA A 38 16.43 24.10 9.48
C ALA A 38 16.20 22.58 9.50
N GLU A 39 17.02 21.81 8.78
CA GLU A 39 16.96 20.34 8.77
C GLU A 39 17.29 19.74 10.14
N ILE A 40 18.35 20.23 10.80
CA ILE A 40 18.71 19.81 12.16
C ILE A 40 17.58 20.15 13.14
N GLY A 41 16.99 21.33 13.02
CA GLY A 41 15.83 21.75 13.80
C GLY A 41 14.64 20.79 13.62
N ALA A 42 14.35 20.37 12.39
CA ALA A 42 13.31 19.38 12.11
C ALA A 42 13.63 18.02 12.75
N ILE A 43 14.87 17.52 12.62
CA ILE A 43 15.31 16.26 13.26
C ILE A 43 15.17 16.34 14.79
N HIS A 44 15.59 17.45 15.41
CA HIS A 44 15.45 17.65 16.84
C HIS A 44 13.98 17.69 17.27
N SER A 45 13.10 18.31 16.46
CA SER A 45 11.66 18.32 16.69
C SER A 45 11.09 16.90 16.68
N GLU A 46 11.36 16.12 15.63
CA GLU A 46 10.92 14.72 15.54
C GLU A 46 11.45 13.85 16.67
N LEU A 47 12.73 14.04 17.04
CA LEU A 47 13.34 13.34 18.17
C LEU A 47 12.68 13.72 19.50
N SER A 48 12.40 15.00 19.73
CA SER A 48 11.72 15.48 20.95
C SER A 48 10.29 14.96 21.08
N ALA A 49 9.66 14.66 19.95
CA ALA A 49 8.33 14.08 19.88
C ALA A 49 8.34 12.53 19.86
N ASN A 50 9.49 11.90 20.07
CA ASN A 50 9.66 10.43 20.00
C ASN A 50 9.25 9.81 18.66
N ARG A 51 9.33 10.56 17.55
CA ARG A 51 8.99 10.08 16.20
C ARG A 51 10.21 9.62 15.39
N LEU A 52 11.41 9.66 15.99
CA LEU A 52 12.64 9.17 15.38
C LEU A 52 13.12 7.89 16.06
N ILE A 53 13.31 6.83 15.26
CA ILE A 53 13.79 5.53 15.74
C ILE A 53 15.33 5.57 15.83
N ARG A 54 15.85 5.46 17.05
CA ARG A 54 17.29 5.28 17.28
C ARG A 54 17.57 3.78 17.38
N THR A 55 18.43 3.27 16.51
CA THR A 55 18.85 1.86 16.54
C THR A 55 20.14 1.70 17.35
N ASP A 56 20.25 0.61 18.12
CA ASP A 56 21.43 0.34 18.97
C ASP A 56 22.70 0.02 18.16
N TYR A 57 22.53 -0.34 16.89
CA TYR A 57 23.61 -0.62 15.95
C TYR A 57 23.25 -0.10 14.55
N PRO A 58 24.23 0.06 13.62
CA PRO A 58 23.95 0.48 12.26
C PRO A 58 23.09 -0.55 11.53
N TYR A 59 21.80 -0.30 11.42
CA TYR A 59 20.90 -1.09 10.60
C TYR A 59 21.05 -0.68 9.13
N ARG A 60 21.22 -1.67 8.24
CA ARG A 60 21.32 -1.47 6.79
C ARG A 60 20.23 -2.30 6.11
N PRO A 61 19.07 -1.70 5.79
CA PRO A 61 18.00 -2.42 5.13
C PRO A 61 18.49 -2.93 3.78
N LYS A 62 18.14 -4.17 3.44
CA LYS A 62 18.37 -4.77 2.13
C LYS A 62 17.35 -5.90 1.90
N PRO A 63 16.91 -6.14 0.66
CA PRO A 63 16.05 -7.28 0.36
C PRO A 63 16.74 -8.60 0.72
N ARG A 64 15.99 -9.54 1.28
CA ARG A 64 16.45 -10.91 1.52
C ARG A 64 16.06 -11.81 0.34
N PRO A 65 16.85 -12.85 0.02
CA PRO A 65 16.46 -13.87 -0.95
C PRO A 65 15.43 -14.82 -0.32
N LEU A 66 14.25 -14.30 0.06
CA LEU A 66 13.22 -15.07 0.78
C LEU A 66 12.87 -16.40 0.09
N PRO A 67 12.65 -16.47 -1.24
CA PRO A 67 12.35 -17.73 -1.94
C PRO A 67 13.39 -18.84 -1.74
N GLU A 68 14.64 -18.49 -1.46
CA GLU A 68 15.75 -19.43 -1.23
C GLU A 68 15.87 -19.89 0.23
N THR A 69 15.09 -19.30 1.14
CA THR A 69 15.07 -19.68 2.56
C THR A 69 14.13 -20.86 2.81
N SER A 70 14.21 -21.47 4.00
CA SER A 70 13.24 -22.50 4.40
C SER A 70 11.81 -21.97 4.43
N GLY A 71 11.60 -20.76 4.98
CA GLY A 71 10.30 -20.11 5.03
C GLY A 71 9.76 -19.79 3.64
N GLY A 72 10.56 -19.16 2.77
CA GLY A 72 10.08 -18.82 1.43
C GLY A 72 9.79 -20.04 0.55
N ARG A 73 10.55 -21.14 0.67
CA ARG A 73 10.20 -22.40 0.00
C ARG A 73 8.86 -22.97 0.46
N GLU A 74 8.56 -22.86 1.75
CA GLU A 74 7.26 -23.29 2.27
C GLU A 74 6.13 -22.37 1.80
N LEU A 75 6.34 -21.04 1.75
CA LEU A 75 5.38 -20.11 1.18
C LEU A 75 5.09 -20.42 -0.30
N LEU A 76 6.14 -20.65 -1.10
CA LEU A 76 6.00 -21.07 -2.50
C LEU A 76 5.15 -22.34 -2.64
N ARG A 77 5.42 -23.37 -1.83
CA ARG A 77 4.63 -24.61 -1.80
C ARG A 77 3.15 -24.33 -1.51
N ARG A 78 2.86 -23.42 -0.58
CA ARG A 78 1.48 -23.00 -0.26
C ARG A 78 0.83 -22.22 -1.40
N PHE A 79 1.58 -21.39 -2.13
CA PHE A 79 1.05 -20.60 -3.24
C PHE A 79 0.74 -21.49 -4.44
N ASP A 80 1.63 -22.45 -4.73
CA ASP A 80 1.41 -23.48 -5.74
C ASP A 80 0.16 -24.32 -5.42
N ALA A 81 -0.02 -24.71 -4.15
CA ALA A 81 -1.22 -25.43 -3.70
C ALA A 81 -2.51 -24.58 -3.85
N ALA A 82 -2.40 -23.26 -3.82
CA ALA A 82 -3.53 -22.33 -3.98
C ALA A 82 -3.86 -22.00 -5.45
N ARG A 83 -3.11 -22.52 -6.43
CA ARG A 83 -3.36 -22.28 -7.87
C ARG A 83 -4.82 -22.47 -8.31
N PRO A 84 -5.59 -23.46 -7.85
CA PRO A 84 -7.01 -23.57 -8.20
C PRO A 84 -7.82 -22.35 -7.75
N ALA A 85 -7.65 -21.88 -6.51
CA ALA A 85 -8.35 -20.70 -6.01
C ALA A 85 -7.93 -19.43 -6.76
N ILE A 86 -6.65 -19.31 -7.10
CA ILE A 86 -6.13 -18.20 -7.91
C ILE A 86 -6.77 -18.19 -9.31
N ALA A 87 -6.92 -19.36 -9.92
CA ALA A 87 -7.58 -19.48 -11.21
C ALA A 87 -9.05 -19.04 -11.13
N ASP A 88 -9.78 -19.41 -10.07
CA ASP A 88 -11.17 -18.97 -9.87
C ASP A 88 -11.28 -17.44 -9.79
N VAL A 89 -10.33 -16.77 -9.12
CA VAL A 89 -10.30 -15.30 -9.07
C VAL A 89 -10.06 -14.69 -10.45
N ILE A 90 -9.12 -15.25 -11.23
CA ILE A 90 -8.82 -14.80 -12.59
C ILE A 90 -10.03 -14.98 -13.51
N GLU A 91 -10.70 -16.13 -13.46
CA GLU A 91 -11.92 -16.38 -14.24
C GLU A 91 -13.05 -15.42 -13.80
N GLY A 92 -13.14 -15.11 -12.51
CA GLY A 92 -14.03 -14.06 -11.99
C GLY A 92 -13.76 -12.69 -12.63
N ILE A 93 -12.49 -12.29 -12.74
CA ILE A 93 -12.10 -11.04 -13.42
C ILE A 93 -12.49 -11.09 -14.90
N LEU A 94 -12.26 -12.23 -15.56
CA LEU A 94 -12.61 -12.41 -16.97
C LEU A 94 -14.13 -12.26 -17.22
N GLY A 95 -14.96 -12.64 -16.25
CA GLY A 95 -16.41 -12.42 -16.29
C GLY A 95 -16.83 -10.95 -16.33
N HIS A 96 -15.95 -10.02 -15.92
CA HIS A 96 -16.24 -8.59 -15.80
C HIS A 96 -15.43 -7.70 -16.74
N VAL A 97 -14.73 -8.28 -17.74
CA VAL A 97 -13.84 -7.55 -18.67
C VAL A 97 -14.52 -6.36 -19.34
N GLU A 98 -15.77 -6.52 -19.81
CA GLU A 98 -16.50 -5.44 -20.46
C GLU A 98 -16.80 -4.28 -19.50
N ALA A 99 -17.09 -4.57 -18.23
CA ALA A 99 -17.31 -3.53 -17.25
C ALA A 99 -16.01 -2.81 -16.89
N LEU A 100 -14.93 -3.56 -16.68
CA LEU A 100 -13.59 -3.04 -16.38
C LEU A 100 -13.05 -2.15 -17.52
N ARG A 101 -13.26 -2.53 -18.79
CA ARG A 101 -12.87 -1.71 -19.95
C ARG A 101 -13.54 -0.33 -20.01
N ARG A 102 -14.65 -0.12 -19.28
CA ARG A 102 -15.33 1.18 -19.17
C ARG A 102 -14.72 2.09 -18.10
N ILE A 103 -13.74 1.61 -17.34
CA ILE A 103 -12.96 2.46 -16.43
C ILE A 103 -11.92 3.21 -17.29
N PRO A 104 -11.83 4.54 -17.20
CA PRO A 104 -10.92 5.32 -18.03
C PRO A 104 -9.46 5.11 -17.61
N LEU A 105 -8.54 5.37 -18.55
CA LEU A 105 -7.10 5.33 -18.27
C LEU A 105 -6.70 6.40 -17.24
N GLU A 106 -7.20 7.61 -17.39
CA GLU A 106 -6.98 8.76 -16.50
C GLU A 106 -8.33 9.41 -16.17
N ALA A 107 -8.47 9.94 -14.96
CA ALA A 107 -9.63 10.71 -14.53
C ALA A 107 -9.26 11.63 -13.37
N ASP A 108 -9.85 12.82 -13.33
CA ASP A 108 -9.73 13.76 -12.21
C ASP A 108 -10.49 13.26 -10.98
N THR A 109 -11.67 12.66 -11.22
CA THR A 109 -12.57 12.12 -10.19
C THR A 109 -12.97 10.69 -10.53
N GLY A 110 -13.10 9.83 -9.52
CA GLY A 110 -13.47 8.42 -9.71
C GLY A 110 -12.28 7.50 -10.02
N PRO A 111 -12.54 6.21 -10.31
CA PRO A 111 -11.49 5.23 -10.57
C PRO A 111 -10.86 5.45 -11.95
N CYS A 112 -9.54 5.28 -12.02
CA CYS A 112 -8.78 5.30 -13.26
C CYS A 112 -7.59 4.34 -13.18
N TRP A 113 -7.15 3.81 -14.33
CA TRP A 113 -6.09 2.80 -14.36
C TRP A 113 -4.70 3.37 -14.08
N ARG A 114 -4.44 4.64 -14.42
CA ARG A 114 -3.18 5.32 -14.14
C ARG A 114 -3.33 6.19 -12.90
N ASN A 115 -3.15 5.57 -11.74
CA ASN A 115 -3.28 6.24 -10.46
C ASN A 115 -2.06 6.11 -9.53
N ASN A 116 -1.04 5.31 -9.86
CA ASN A 116 0.20 5.08 -9.09
C ASN A 116 0.04 4.46 -7.68
N TRP A 117 -1.18 4.24 -7.20
CA TRP A 117 -1.45 3.76 -5.83
C TRP A 117 -2.05 2.37 -5.80
N PHE A 118 -2.91 2.05 -6.77
CA PHE A 118 -3.65 0.79 -6.85
C PHE A 118 -3.52 0.20 -8.26
N PRO A 119 -2.59 -0.76 -8.45
CA PRO A 119 -2.31 -1.38 -9.74
C PRO A 119 -3.52 -2.06 -10.38
N ALA A 120 -3.48 -2.24 -11.70
CA ALA A 120 -4.64 -2.70 -12.45
C ALA A 120 -5.09 -4.12 -12.07
N PHE A 121 -4.17 -5.00 -11.66
CA PHE A 121 -4.56 -6.34 -11.22
C PHE A 121 -5.27 -6.33 -9.87
N ASP A 122 -4.85 -5.49 -8.93
CA ASP A 122 -5.53 -5.35 -7.64
C ASP A 122 -6.90 -4.69 -7.81
N ALA A 123 -6.97 -3.65 -8.63
CA ALA A 123 -8.22 -2.99 -9.02
C ALA A 123 -9.23 -3.94 -9.66
N ALA A 124 -8.80 -4.73 -10.65
CA ALA A 124 -9.65 -5.72 -11.31
C ALA A 124 -10.06 -6.85 -10.34
N THR A 125 -9.15 -7.28 -9.46
CA THR A 125 -9.43 -8.28 -8.43
C THR A 125 -10.49 -7.77 -7.44
N LEU A 126 -10.29 -6.60 -6.84
CA LEU A 126 -11.21 -6.00 -5.88
C LEU A 126 -12.61 -5.83 -6.49
N TYR A 127 -12.67 -5.28 -7.71
CA TYR A 127 -13.92 -5.14 -8.45
C TYR A 127 -14.63 -6.50 -8.60
N SER A 128 -13.91 -7.52 -9.08
CA SER A 128 -14.43 -8.86 -9.32
C SER A 128 -14.89 -9.54 -8.02
N LEU A 129 -14.13 -9.42 -6.94
CA LEU A 129 -14.47 -9.99 -5.63
C LEU A 129 -15.77 -9.37 -5.10
N ILE A 130 -15.93 -8.05 -5.18
CA ILE A 130 -17.17 -7.37 -4.78
C ILE A 130 -18.33 -7.80 -5.70
N ALA A 131 -18.13 -7.78 -7.02
CA ALA A 131 -19.16 -8.11 -7.98
C ALA A 131 -19.69 -9.55 -7.83
N ASN A 132 -18.79 -10.51 -7.57
CA ASN A 132 -19.14 -11.93 -7.43
C ASN A 132 -19.65 -12.28 -6.04
N LYS A 133 -19.05 -11.72 -4.99
CA LYS A 133 -19.46 -11.98 -3.60
C LYS A 133 -20.73 -11.25 -3.22
N ARG A 134 -20.95 -10.05 -3.77
CA ARG A 134 -22.04 -9.13 -3.42
C ARG A 134 -22.12 -8.94 -1.91
N PRO A 135 -21.02 -8.50 -1.26
CA PRO A 135 -20.94 -8.50 0.18
C PRO A 135 -21.95 -7.54 0.79
N ARG A 136 -22.35 -7.79 2.03
CA ARG A 136 -23.18 -6.85 2.78
C ARG A 136 -22.39 -5.58 3.08
N ARG A 137 -21.13 -5.73 3.54
CA ARG A 137 -20.21 -4.62 3.80
C ARG A 137 -18.86 -4.85 3.13
N TYR A 138 -18.30 -3.77 2.60
CA TYR A 138 -16.89 -3.64 2.30
C TYR A 138 -16.26 -2.70 3.32
N VAL A 139 -15.46 -3.26 4.23
CA VAL A 139 -14.75 -2.52 5.28
C VAL A 139 -13.31 -2.33 4.83
N GLU A 140 -12.86 -1.09 4.75
CA GLU A 140 -11.52 -0.72 4.30
C GLU A 140 -10.78 0.08 5.36
N ILE A 141 -9.54 -0.32 5.63
CA ILE A 141 -8.63 0.33 6.58
C ILE A 141 -7.50 0.97 5.78
N GLY A 142 -7.48 2.30 5.72
CA GLY A 142 -6.68 3.04 4.75
C GLY A 142 -7.38 3.09 3.39
N SER A 143 -7.84 4.29 3.02
CA SER A 143 -8.82 4.54 1.96
C SER A 143 -8.28 5.51 0.90
N GLY A 144 -8.87 5.47 -0.29
CA GLY A 144 -8.53 6.35 -1.40
C GLY A 144 -8.84 5.75 -2.77
N TYR A 145 -7.82 5.27 -3.48
CA TYR A 145 -7.96 4.82 -4.86
C TYR A 145 -8.66 3.45 -4.97
N SER A 146 -8.33 2.51 -4.10
CA SER A 146 -9.02 1.22 -3.93
C SER A 146 -10.52 1.41 -3.66
N THR A 147 -10.89 2.34 -2.76
CA THR A 147 -12.28 2.71 -2.46
C THR A 147 -13.07 3.11 -3.70
N ARG A 148 -12.45 3.84 -4.63
CA ARG A 148 -13.08 4.25 -5.90
C ARG A 148 -13.40 3.05 -6.81
N PHE A 149 -12.53 2.02 -6.82
CA PHE A 149 -12.81 0.78 -7.56
C PHE A 149 -13.89 -0.06 -6.89
N ALA A 150 -13.92 -0.12 -5.56
CA ALA A 150 -14.99 -0.77 -4.81
C ALA A 150 -16.36 -0.12 -5.09
N ALA A 151 -16.44 1.21 -4.96
CA ALA A 151 -17.64 1.98 -5.26
C ALA A 151 -18.11 1.81 -6.71
N ARG A 152 -17.15 1.70 -7.64
CA ARG A 152 -17.46 1.45 -9.06
C ARG A 152 -18.09 0.09 -9.29
N ALA A 153 -17.61 -0.97 -8.64
CA ALA A 153 -18.24 -2.29 -8.71
C ALA A 153 -19.67 -2.27 -8.17
N ILE A 154 -19.88 -1.63 -7.02
CA ILE A 154 -21.20 -1.48 -6.38
C ILE A 154 -22.16 -0.74 -7.32
N SER A 155 -21.73 0.41 -7.86
CA SER A 155 -22.55 1.22 -8.76
C SER A 155 -22.85 0.53 -10.08
N ASP A 156 -21.88 -0.15 -10.70
CA ASP A 156 -22.07 -0.83 -11.98
C ASP A 156 -23.09 -1.98 -11.89
N LEU A 157 -23.17 -2.63 -10.73
CA LEU A 157 -24.05 -3.78 -10.48
C LEU A 157 -25.32 -3.44 -9.67
N GLY A 158 -25.48 -2.19 -9.21
CA GLY A 158 -26.60 -1.76 -8.37
C GLY A 158 -26.71 -2.57 -7.07
N LEU A 159 -25.59 -2.75 -6.37
CA LEU A 159 -25.55 -3.51 -5.11
C LEU A 159 -25.97 -2.65 -3.92
N ASP A 160 -26.62 -3.27 -2.93
CA ASP A 160 -26.91 -2.65 -1.61
C ASP A 160 -25.72 -2.76 -0.64
N THR A 161 -24.51 -2.95 -1.15
CA THR A 161 -23.28 -3.10 -0.35
C THR A 161 -22.91 -1.78 0.32
N GLU A 162 -22.71 -1.80 1.63
CA GLU A 162 -22.20 -0.64 2.39
C GLU A 162 -20.68 -0.52 2.23
N ILE A 163 -20.17 0.69 2.01
CA ILE A 163 -18.73 0.99 2.11
C ILE A 163 -18.46 1.65 3.46
N ILE A 164 -17.59 1.04 4.26
CA ILE A 164 -17.15 1.57 5.55
C ILE A 164 -15.65 1.78 5.49
N ALA A 165 -15.20 3.03 5.58
CA ALA A 165 -13.78 3.38 5.56
C ALA A 165 -13.33 3.84 6.95
N ILE A 166 -12.19 3.31 7.41
CA ILE A 166 -11.51 3.71 8.65
C ILE A 166 -10.14 4.23 8.23
N ASP A 167 -9.97 5.55 8.27
CA ASP A 167 -8.76 6.20 7.80
C ASP A 167 -8.64 7.62 8.38
N PRO A 168 -7.59 7.92 9.16
CA PRO A 168 -7.40 9.26 9.72
C PRO A 168 -7.11 10.31 8.65
N GLN A 169 -6.61 9.92 7.47
CA GLN A 169 -6.24 10.82 6.39
C GLN A 169 -6.36 10.15 5.01
N PRO A 170 -7.58 10.08 4.44
CA PRO A 170 -7.82 9.52 3.12
C PRO A 170 -6.93 10.13 2.03
N ARG A 171 -6.34 9.26 1.18
CA ARG A 171 -5.45 9.69 0.09
C ARG A 171 -6.19 10.32 -1.10
N ALA A 172 -7.50 10.12 -1.16
CA ALA A 172 -8.39 10.71 -2.14
C ALA A 172 -9.71 11.10 -1.47
N ASP A 173 -10.46 12.02 -2.07
CA ASP A 173 -11.82 12.28 -1.65
C ASP A 173 -12.70 11.05 -1.94
N VAL A 174 -13.19 10.45 -0.86
CA VAL A 174 -14.02 9.24 -0.82
C VAL A 174 -15.29 9.42 -0.01
N GLU A 175 -15.52 10.60 0.58
CA GLU A 175 -16.64 10.82 1.52
C GLU A 175 -17.98 10.49 0.88
N ALA A 176 -18.20 10.94 -0.36
CA ALA A 176 -19.42 10.67 -1.11
C ALA A 176 -19.57 9.19 -1.57
N LEU A 177 -18.52 8.38 -1.45
CA LEU A 177 -18.52 6.96 -1.82
C LEU A 177 -18.80 6.05 -0.63
N CYS A 178 -18.55 6.54 0.59
CA CYS A 178 -18.67 5.78 1.82
C CYS A 178 -20.08 5.91 2.41
N THR A 179 -20.66 4.79 2.84
CA THR A 179 -21.82 4.78 3.74
C THR A 179 -21.42 5.34 5.10
N GLU A 180 -20.23 4.96 5.57
CA GLU A 180 -19.61 5.47 6.79
C GLU A 180 -18.13 5.77 6.54
N LEU A 181 -17.68 6.95 6.95
CA LEU A 181 -16.27 7.35 6.94
C LEU A 181 -15.84 7.75 8.35
N HIS A 182 -14.89 6.99 8.90
CA HIS A 182 -14.34 7.18 10.23
C HIS A 182 -12.94 7.78 10.12
N LEU A 183 -12.82 9.07 10.40
CA LEU A 183 -11.53 9.81 10.35
C LEU A 183 -10.67 9.55 11.59
N THR A 184 -10.29 8.28 11.79
CA THR A 184 -9.51 7.80 12.93
C THR A 184 -8.56 6.68 12.51
N GLY A 185 -7.44 6.55 13.23
CA GLY A 185 -6.59 5.36 13.15
C GLY A 185 -7.32 4.13 13.66
N LEU A 186 -6.95 2.95 13.17
CA LEU A 186 -7.58 1.69 13.55
C LEU A 186 -7.37 1.39 15.04
N GLU A 187 -6.23 1.78 15.59
CA GLU A 187 -5.90 1.63 17.01
C GLU A 187 -6.83 2.37 17.97
N ASP A 188 -7.49 3.42 17.50
CA ASP A 188 -8.42 4.24 18.29
C ASP A 188 -9.90 3.93 17.93
N PHE A 189 -10.14 3.01 16.99
CA PHE A 189 -11.48 2.66 16.52
C PHE A 189 -12.20 1.70 17.48
N ASP A 190 -13.53 1.76 17.56
CA ASP A 190 -14.31 0.95 18.49
C ASP A 190 -14.17 -0.56 18.19
N PRO A 191 -13.58 -1.36 19.09
CA PRO A 191 -13.42 -2.80 18.87
C PRO A 191 -14.77 -3.54 18.80
N GLY A 192 -15.84 -2.95 19.36
CA GLY A 192 -17.20 -3.51 19.29
C GLY A 192 -17.73 -3.67 17.87
N PHE A 193 -17.27 -2.85 16.93
CA PHE A 193 -17.65 -2.93 15.51
C PHE A 193 -17.38 -4.32 14.91
N TRP A 194 -16.24 -4.92 15.23
CA TRP A 194 -15.78 -6.17 14.63
C TRP A 194 -16.64 -7.38 15.01
N GLN A 195 -17.41 -7.30 16.09
CA GLN A 195 -18.38 -8.34 16.48
C GLN A 195 -19.51 -8.49 15.46
N GLY A 196 -19.80 -7.44 14.69
CA GLY A 196 -20.81 -7.42 13.64
C GLY A 196 -20.29 -7.76 12.24
N VAL A 197 -18.99 -8.03 12.08
CA VAL A 197 -18.37 -8.45 10.82
C VAL A 197 -18.46 -9.96 10.70
N GLY A 198 -18.86 -10.46 9.53
CA GLY A 198 -19.07 -11.88 9.30
C GLY A 198 -18.70 -12.35 7.89
N PRO A 199 -19.01 -13.62 7.57
CA PRO A 199 -18.63 -14.24 6.30
C PRO A 199 -19.29 -13.59 5.08
N GLU A 200 -20.31 -12.76 5.26
CA GLU A 200 -20.97 -11.99 4.19
C GLU A 200 -20.25 -10.68 3.86
N ASP A 201 -19.25 -10.29 4.65
CA ASP A 201 -18.51 -9.03 4.49
C ASP A 201 -17.14 -9.27 3.84
N ILE A 202 -16.51 -8.17 3.41
CA ILE A 202 -15.10 -8.13 2.98
C ILE A 202 -14.36 -7.13 3.87
N VAL A 203 -13.16 -7.51 4.34
CA VAL A 203 -12.26 -6.61 5.07
C VAL A 203 -10.98 -6.39 4.27
N PHE A 204 -10.56 -5.16 4.07
CA PHE A 204 -9.37 -4.83 3.28
C PHE A 204 -8.44 -3.89 4.05
N LEU A 205 -7.17 -4.26 4.19
CA LEU A 205 -6.13 -3.47 4.85
C LEU A 205 -5.17 -2.89 3.82
N ASP A 206 -5.18 -1.58 3.65
CA ASP A 206 -4.29 -0.78 2.77
C ASP A 206 -3.80 0.48 3.51
N SER A 207 -3.14 0.23 4.66
CA SER A 207 -2.87 1.25 5.68
C SER A 207 -1.51 1.96 5.50
N SER A 208 -0.73 2.05 6.58
CA SER A 208 0.63 2.57 6.61
C SER A 208 1.70 1.49 6.36
N HIS A 209 1.29 0.22 6.30
CA HIS A 209 2.09 -0.99 6.08
C HIS A 209 3.22 -1.21 7.11
N ARG A 210 3.12 -0.52 8.25
CA ARG A 210 4.12 -0.49 9.31
C ARG A 210 3.53 -0.95 10.65
N ALA A 211 4.06 -2.05 11.16
CA ALA A 211 3.84 -2.54 12.50
C ALA A 211 4.72 -1.79 13.50
N PHE A 212 4.07 -1.02 14.38
CA PHE A 212 4.66 -0.37 15.55
C PHE A 212 3.83 -0.71 16.79
N GLN A 213 4.26 -0.25 17.96
CA GLN A 213 3.37 -0.22 19.12
C GLN A 213 2.18 0.69 18.77
N ASN A 214 0.96 0.18 18.93
CA ASN A 214 -0.28 0.92 18.67
C ASN A 214 -0.38 1.44 17.22
N SER A 215 -0.39 0.54 16.24
CA SER A 215 -0.60 0.89 14.82
C SER A 215 -1.60 -0.02 14.13
N ASP A 216 -2.20 0.43 13.04
CA ASP A 216 -3.20 -0.32 12.25
C ASP A 216 -2.77 -1.77 11.98
N VAL A 217 -1.54 -1.98 11.52
CA VAL A 217 -1.01 -3.32 11.22
C VAL A 217 -0.99 -4.18 12.47
N THR A 218 -0.52 -3.64 13.60
CA THR A 218 -0.43 -4.39 14.86
C THR A 218 -1.83 -4.76 15.37
N VAL A 219 -2.78 -3.83 15.35
CA VAL A 219 -4.16 -4.05 15.78
C VAL A 219 -4.87 -5.03 14.86
N PHE A 220 -4.67 -4.92 13.55
CA PHE A 220 -5.23 -5.85 12.59
C PHE A 220 -4.79 -7.28 12.86
N PHE A 221 -3.49 -7.53 12.99
CA PHE A 221 -2.97 -8.89 13.17
C PHE A 221 -3.25 -9.49 14.55
N LEU A 222 -3.31 -8.68 15.61
CA LEU A 222 -3.42 -9.17 16.99
C LEU A 222 -4.84 -9.16 17.55
N GLU A 223 -5.73 -8.31 17.04
CA GLU A 223 -7.07 -8.12 17.61
C GLU A 223 -8.17 -8.45 16.59
N ILE A 224 -8.06 -7.93 15.37
CA ILE A 224 -9.12 -8.06 14.37
C ILE A 224 -9.07 -9.42 13.68
N LEU A 225 -7.95 -9.75 13.04
CA LEU A 225 -7.79 -10.99 12.27
C LEU A 225 -8.14 -12.24 13.09
N PRO A 226 -7.70 -12.39 14.36
CA PRO A 226 -8.10 -13.53 15.18
C PRO A 226 -9.60 -13.58 15.47
N ALA A 227 -10.26 -12.43 15.59
CA ALA A 227 -11.69 -12.31 15.89
C ALA A 227 -12.60 -12.48 14.66
N LEU A 228 -12.06 -12.34 13.43
CA LEU A 228 -12.85 -12.51 12.21
C LEU A 228 -13.43 -13.93 12.11
N PRO A 229 -14.75 -14.09 11.89
CA PRO A 229 -15.39 -15.39 11.77
C PRO A 229 -14.83 -16.22 10.61
N PRO A 230 -14.82 -17.56 10.72
CA PRO A 230 -14.51 -18.44 9.60
C PRO A 230 -15.35 -18.12 8.35
N GLY A 231 -14.73 -18.17 7.17
CA GLY A 231 -15.36 -17.84 5.90
C GLY A 231 -15.27 -16.36 5.52
N THR A 232 -14.92 -15.46 6.44
CA THR A 232 -14.69 -14.04 6.13
C THR A 232 -13.57 -13.89 5.11
N LEU A 233 -13.84 -13.13 4.05
CA LEU A 233 -12.86 -12.79 3.02
C LEU A 233 -12.14 -11.52 3.46
N TYR A 234 -10.81 -11.55 3.46
CA TYR A 234 -10.01 -10.37 3.75
C TYR A 234 -8.80 -10.25 2.82
N GLY A 235 -8.30 -9.04 2.66
CA GLY A 235 -7.11 -8.75 1.86
C GLY A 235 -6.17 -7.77 2.55
N LEU A 236 -4.89 -7.89 2.24
CA LEU A 236 -3.84 -6.95 2.60
C LEU A 236 -3.21 -6.41 1.32
N HIS A 237 -2.84 -5.14 1.27
CA HIS A 237 -2.21 -4.54 0.10
C HIS A 237 -0.70 -4.36 0.29
N ASP A 238 0.04 -4.00 -0.77
CA ASP A 238 1.51 -3.88 -0.76
C ASP A 238 2.25 -5.10 -0.17
N ILE A 239 1.83 -6.31 -0.56
CA ILE A 239 2.51 -7.56 -0.21
C ILE A 239 3.29 -8.09 -1.41
N CYS A 240 4.61 -8.25 -1.26
CA CYS A 240 5.50 -8.77 -2.31
C CYS A 240 5.82 -10.26 -2.16
N LEU A 241 5.20 -10.97 -1.21
CA LEU A 241 5.49 -12.38 -0.99
C LEU A 241 5.28 -13.21 -2.28
N PRO A 242 6.14 -14.20 -2.55
CA PRO A 242 7.18 -14.75 -1.66
C PRO A 242 8.52 -14.01 -1.73
N GLU A 243 8.66 -13.00 -2.59
CA GLU A 243 9.81 -12.12 -2.60
C GLU A 243 9.84 -11.23 -1.35
N ASP A 244 11.00 -10.67 -1.05
CA ASP A 244 11.08 -9.59 -0.06
C ASP A 244 10.69 -8.25 -0.70
N TYR A 245 10.49 -7.22 0.12
CA TYR A 245 10.27 -5.88 -0.39
C TYR A 245 11.42 -5.45 -1.32
N PRO A 246 11.11 -4.78 -2.44
CA PRO A 246 12.10 -4.48 -3.45
C PRO A 246 13.05 -3.36 -3.00
N GLU A 247 14.21 -3.24 -3.63
CA GLU A 247 15.26 -2.29 -3.24
C GLU A 247 14.79 -0.82 -3.28
N GLN A 248 13.87 -0.48 -4.18
CA GLN A 248 13.29 0.86 -4.25
C GLN A 248 12.36 1.23 -3.08
N TRP A 249 12.04 0.29 -2.18
CA TRP A 249 11.16 0.52 -1.02
C TRP A 249 11.91 0.52 0.32
N LEU A 250 13.25 0.50 0.30
CA LEU A 250 14.05 0.45 1.53
C LEU A 250 13.84 1.65 2.47
N ASP A 251 13.45 2.80 1.93
CA ASP A 251 13.13 4.03 2.67
C ASP A 251 11.69 4.08 3.19
N ARG A 252 10.81 3.19 2.71
CA ARG A 252 9.42 3.07 3.19
C ARG A 252 9.33 2.35 4.53
N PHE A 253 10.29 1.46 4.79
CA PHE A 253 10.35 0.61 5.99
C PHE A 253 9.07 -0.21 6.23
N TYR A 254 8.38 -0.60 5.17
CA TYR A 254 7.24 -1.50 5.26
C TYR A 254 7.69 -2.84 5.86
N ASN A 255 6.84 -3.42 6.70
CA ASN A 255 7.19 -4.63 7.44
C ASN A 255 6.00 -5.57 7.70
N GLU A 256 4.79 -5.22 7.29
CA GLU A 256 3.60 -6.03 7.55
C GLU A 256 3.64 -7.40 6.87
N GLN A 257 4.26 -7.51 5.69
CA GLN A 257 4.37 -8.80 5.01
C GLN A 257 5.15 -9.83 5.83
N TYR A 258 6.03 -9.40 6.75
CA TYR A 258 6.76 -10.31 7.62
C TYR A 258 5.86 -10.90 8.71
N LEU A 259 4.89 -10.15 9.20
CA LEU A 259 3.85 -10.67 10.09
C LEU A 259 2.94 -11.65 9.34
N LEU A 260 2.54 -11.30 8.11
CA LEU A 260 1.79 -12.20 7.24
C LEU A 260 2.56 -13.50 6.95
N ALA A 261 3.84 -13.41 6.63
CA ALA A 261 4.69 -14.57 6.38
C ALA A 261 4.79 -15.46 7.61
N ALA A 262 5.01 -14.89 8.80
CA ALA A 262 5.04 -15.65 10.04
C ALA A 262 3.70 -16.34 10.33
N PHE A 263 2.58 -15.64 10.12
CA PHE A 263 1.23 -16.19 10.25
C PHE A 263 0.99 -17.37 9.29
N LEU A 264 1.36 -17.22 8.02
CA LEU A 264 1.27 -18.28 7.01
C LEU A 264 2.15 -19.49 7.36
N LEU A 265 3.36 -19.26 7.86
CA LEU A 265 4.26 -20.34 8.28
C LEU A 265 3.76 -21.06 9.54
N GLY A 266 2.95 -20.39 10.37
CA GLY A 266 2.23 -20.99 11.51
C GLY A 266 0.95 -21.74 11.15
N GLY A 267 0.68 -21.98 9.86
CA GLY A 267 -0.50 -22.69 9.35
C GLY A 267 -1.52 -21.77 8.68
N GLY A 268 -1.68 -20.54 9.19
CA GLY A 268 -2.47 -19.45 8.62
C GLY A 268 -3.87 -19.81 8.11
N ASP A 269 -4.39 -18.95 7.24
CA ASP A 269 -5.68 -19.09 6.58
C ASP A 269 -5.58 -19.66 5.16
N ASP A 270 -6.72 -19.83 4.49
CA ASP A 270 -6.77 -20.30 3.10
C ASP A 270 -6.41 -19.15 2.15
N ILE A 271 -5.40 -19.37 1.32
CA ILE A 271 -4.93 -18.37 0.35
C ILE A 271 -5.91 -18.33 -0.82
N VAL A 272 -6.42 -17.14 -1.13
CA VAL A 272 -7.31 -16.88 -2.26
C VAL A 272 -6.53 -16.33 -3.45
N LEU A 273 -5.72 -15.28 -3.23
CA LEU A 273 -4.87 -14.70 -4.27
C LEU A 273 -3.65 -13.98 -3.67
N PRO A 274 -2.42 -14.47 -3.91
CA PRO A 274 -1.20 -13.68 -3.76
C PRO A 274 -0.92 -12.94 -5.09
N ALA A 275 -1.46 -11.73 -5.26
CA ALA A 275 -1.50 -11.03 -6.56
C ALA A 275 -0.11 -10.75 -7.13
N HIS A 276 0.87 -10.42 -6.26
CA HIS A 276 2.27 -10.22 -6.68
C HIS A 276 2.84 -11.46 -7.35
N TRP A 277 2.82 -12.59 -6.65
CA TRP A 277 3.29 -13.87 -7.17
C TRP A 277 2.53 -14.30 -8.42
N ALA A 278 1.20 -14.18 -8.42
CA ALA A 278 0.35 -14.57 -9.54
C ALA A 278 0.64 -13.71 -10.80
N SER A 279 0.99 -12.43 -10.61
CA SER A 279 1.40 -11.54 -11.70
C SER A 279 2.70 -11.97 -12.38
N GLN A 280 3.59 -12.62 -11.63
CA GLN A 280 4.86 -13.12 -12.15
C GLN A 280 4.72 -14.49 -12.83
N GLN A 281 3.59 -15.19 -12.67
CA GLN A 281 3.34 -16.48 -13.32
C GLN A 281 2.83 -16.27 -14.75
N PRO A 282 3.60 -16.56 -15.82
CA PRO A 282 3.19 -16.23 -17.17
C PRO A 282 1.92 -16.95 -17.62
N ASP A 283 1.67 -18.17 -17.11
CA ASP A 283 0.46 -18.94 -17.42
C ASP A 283 -0.81 -18.35 -16.82
N LEU A 284 -0.70 -17.69 -15.66
CA LEU A 284 -1.80 -17.00 -15.00
C LEU A 284 -1.99 -15.60 -15.57
N HIS A 285 -0.92 -14.80 -15.63
CA HIS A 285 -0.98 -13.41 -16.09
C HIS A 285 -1.51 -13.28 -17.52
N LYS A 286 -1.07 -14.15 -18.43
CA LYS A 286 -1.52 -14.14 -19.84
C LYS A 286 -3.02 -14.39 -20.00
N LYS A 287 -3.69 -15.05 -19.04
CA LYS A 287 -5.14 -15.28 -19.12
C LYS A 287 -5.91 -13.97 -19.13
N LEU A 288 -5.38 -12.92 -18.49
CA LEU A 288 -5.97 -11.59 -18.42
C LEU A 288 -5.64 -10.71 -19.65
N ALA A 289 -5.03 -11.27 -20.70
CA ALA A 289 -4.79 -10.57 -21.97
C ALA A 289 -6.03 -9.88 -22.56
N PRO A 290 -7.28 -10.41 -22.43
CA PRO A 290 -8.47 -9.68 -22.84
C PRO A 290 -8.63 -8.32 -22.15
N LEU A 291 -8.19 -8.18 -20.89
CA LEU A 291 -8.21 -6.90 -20.18
C LEU A 291 -6.96 -6.07 -20.50
N TRP A 292 -5.77 -6.66 -20.37
CA TRP A 292 -4.49 -5.97 -20.53
C TRP A 292 -4.24 -5.40 -21.92
N SER A 293 -4.76 -6.03 -22.96
CA SER A 293 -4.60 -5.56 -24.34
C SER A 293 -5.60 -4.48 -24.73
N SER A 294 -6.46 -4.02 -23.83
CA SER A 294 -7.45 -2.98 -24.14
C SER A 294 -6.83 -1.59 -24.13
N GLU A 295 -7.30 -0.70 -25.01
CA GLU A 295 -6.84 0.69 -25.07
C GLU A 295 -7.03 1.44 -23.75
N ALA A 296 -8.06 1.06 -22.98
CA ALA A 296 -8.35 1.63 -21.66
C ALA A 296 -7.22 1.41 -20.64
N LEU A 297 -6.38 0.39 -20.80
CA LEU A 297 -5.28 0.05 -19.89
C LEU A 297 -3.89 0.26 -20.50
N LEU A 298 -3.78 1.00 -21.62
CA LEU A 298 -2.51 1.20 -22.29
C LEU A 298 -1.48 1.91 -21.39
N GLY A 299 -0.43 1.18 -21.01
CA GLY A 299 0.62 1.66 -20.11
C GLY A 299 0.25 1.66 -18.63
N ALA A 300 -0.87 1.05 -18.24
CA ALA A 300 -1.19 0.78 -16.84
C ALA A 300 -0.31 -0.34 -16.28
N GLU A 301 -0.04 -0.28 -14.99
CA GLU A 301 0.72 -1.32 -14.29
C GLU A 301 -0.17 -2.55 -14.07
N THR A 302 0.16 -3.66 -14.74
CA THR A 302 -0.65 -4.90 -14.73
C THR A 302 -0.18 -5.94 -13.72
N HIS A 303 0.68 -5.54 -12.79
CA HIS A 303 1.04 -6.33 -11.61
C HIS A 303 0.03 -6.09 -10.49
N GLY A 304 0.19 -6.78 -9.36
CA GLY A 304 -0.55 -6.50 -8.13
C GLY A 304 0.31 -6.68 -6.87
N GLY A 305 -0.16 -6.11 -5.78
CA GLY A 305 0.36 -6.21 -4.42
C GLY A 305 -0.70 -6.71 -3.42
N GLY A 306 -1.93 -6.98 -3.84
CA GLY A 306 -2.99 -7.53 -3.01
C GLY A 306 -2.73 -8.98 -2.60
N PHE A 307 -2.91 -9.30 -1.32
CA PHE A 307 -2.87 -10.65 -0.77
C PHE A 307 -4.21 -10.99 -0.12
N TRP A 308 -5.01 -11.76 -0.84
CA TRP A 308 -6.36 -12.14 -0.45
C TRP A 308 -6.39 -13.53 0.20
N MET A 309 -7.15 -13.64 1.28
CA MET A 309 -7.27 -14.85 2.08
C MET A 309 -8.70 -15.01 2.60
N ARG A 310 -9.05 -16.25 2.96
CA ARG A 310 -10.32 -16.58 3.59
C ARG A 310 -10.07 -17.21 4.95
N ARG A 311 -10.69 -16.64 6.00
CA ARG A 311 -10.58 -17.15 7.37
C ARG A 311 -10.92 -18.64 7.43
N ARG A 312 -9.98 -19.45 7.91
CA ARG A 312 -10.20 -20.88 8.12
C ARG A 312 -10.98 -21.11 9.40
N ARG A 313 -11.77 -22.18 9.43
CA ARG A 313 -12.30 -22.72 10.68
C ARG A 313 -11.17 -23.40 11.45
N TYR A 314 -10.78 -22.83 12.59
CA TYR A 314 -9.93 -23.53 13.54
C TYR A 314 -10.84 -24.41 14.40
N ASP A 315 -10.86 -25.71 14.13
CA ASP A 315 -11.52 -26.65 15.04
C ASP A 315 -10.71 -26.70 16.33
N SER A 316 -11.32 -26.26 17.43
CA SER A 316 -10.74 -26.19 18.78
C SER A 316 -10.21 -27.53 19.31
N ASP A 317 -10.54 -28.62 18.64
CA ASP A 317 -10.29 -29.99 19.11
C ASP A 317 -9.00 -30.60 18.54
N SER A 318 -8.27 -29.86 17.70
CA SER A 318 -7.04 -30.36 17.05
C SER A 318 -5.75 -30.09 17.84
N ASN A 319 -5.85 -29.49 19.03
CA ASN A 319 -4.72 -29.15 19.90
C ASN A 319 -4.91 -29.60 21.37
N ALA A 320 -5.63 -30.71 21.61
CA ALA A 320 -5.69 -31.40 22.90
C ALA A 320 -4.96 -32.75 22.84
#